data_AF-A0A2P2C2B1-F1
#
_entry.id   AF-A0A2P2C2B1-F1
#
_cell.length_a   1.000
_cell.length_b   1.000
_cell.length_c   1.000
_cell.angle_alpha   90.00
_cell.angle_beta   90.00
_cell.angle_gamma   90.00
#
_symmetry.space_group_name_H-M   'P 1'
#
loop_
_entity.id
_entity.type
_entity.pdbx_description
1 polymer ?
#
loop_
_entity_poly.entity_id
_entity_poly.type
_entity_poly.pdbx_seq_one_letter_code
_entity_poly.pdbx_strand_id
1 'polypeptide(L)'
;MTGTTNSGTSQQSAIDATWYREVMGHYPTGVVVVTGTADDDEPIGMVVGTFVSVSLDPPLVSFMPTKTSETFQRLRTASAYCVNVLAFDQVELCRTMASRKPGKFDSVAWSTSPLGAPVLTDAVAHIHCVPIRSVEAGDHYIALCEVRAMEVNRPVTPLLFFQGGYGGFSPQTMSAKTDVALIAAVRLSEVAQPQIERLARQFRCEASVLVAVGDEDLMTTASAYGGGTQMREPIGQRIPLIPPIGETYVAWAGEAVIEHWLARAADQSELALSKHQRRLASLRAQGWAMARVGPEGEVGYAALLDALQEYSAGALTPARARAVRAVIAESSYFYDSTQLDDAVTYDLGSLSVPVVNPDGSASLVLRLMQLPTGVSASEVRGWVEALRNAADTVARKLREQDRAGLDEYLQWFQAEIPIGLRDDSVL
;
A
#
# COMPACT_ATOMS: atom_id res chain seq x y z
N MET A 1 -38.17 -2.59 -64.51
CA MET A 1 -36.98 -2.99 -63.75
C MET A 1 -36.38 -1.73 -63.12
N THR A 2 -36.80 -1.42 -61.91
CA THR A 2 -36.32 -0.27 -61.12
C THR A 2 -35.23 -0.78 -60.18
N GLY A 3 -33.97 -0.46 -60.48
CA GLY A 3 -32.82 -0.77 -59.63
C GLY A 3 -32.56 0.37 -58.66
N THR A 4 -32.91 0.16 -57.39
CA THR A 4 -32.56 1.06 -56.28
C THR A 4 -31.13 0.76 -55.85
N THR A 5 -30.21 1.68 -56.09
CA THR A 5 -28.86 1.65 -55.51
C THR A 5 -28.95 2.07 -54.04
N ASN A 6 -28.84 1.10 -53.13
CA ASN A 6 -28.69 1.36 -51.71
C ASN A 6 -27.21 1.65 -51.43
N SER A 7 -26.86 2.93 -51.28
CA SER A 7 -25.54 3.34 -50.78
C SER A 7 -25.53 3.14 -49.26
N GLY A 8 -25.02 1.99 -48.81
CA GLY A 8 -24.79 1.73 -47.39
C GLY A 8 -23.64 2.56 -46.86
N THR A 9 -23.97 3.66 -46.17
CA THR A 9 -23.02 4.40 -45.34
C THR A 9 -22.68 3.53 -44.13
N SER A 10 -21.43 3.08 -44.01
CA SER A 10 -20.93 2.40 -42.83
C SER A 10 -20.96 3.35 -41.63
N GLN A 11 -21.92 3.17 -40.72
CA GLN A 11 -21.90 3.81 -39.40
C GLN A 11 -20.68 3.30 -38.63
N GLN A 12 -19.64 4.13 -38.50
CA GLN A 12 -18.60 3.92 -37.49
C GLN A 12 -19.28 3.93 -36.12
N SER A 13 -19.20 2.80 -35.41
CA SER A 13 -19.60 2.71 -34.01
C SER A 13 -18.80 3.73 -33.20
N ALA A 14 -19.49 4.74 -32.65
CA ALA A 14 -18.86 5.70 -31.76
C ALA A 14 -18.33 4.96 -30.52
N ILE A 15 -17.05 5.14 -30.20
CA ILE A 15 -16.45 4.57 -28.99
C ILE A 15 -17.02 5.30 -27.77
N ASP A 16 -17.54 4.56 -26.79
CA ASP A 16 -18.03 5.13 -25.55
C ASP A 16 -16.89 5.80 -24.76
N ALA A 17 -17.13 7.01 -24.24
CA ALA A 17 -16.12 7.82 -23.58
C ALA A 17 -15.68 7.24 -22.21
N THR A 18 -16.54 6.49 -21.52
CA THR A 18 -16.18 5.81 -20.27
C THR A 18 -15.29 4.62 -20.58
N TRP A 19 -15.68 3.81 -21.56
CA TRP A 19 -14.87 2.70 -22.02
C TRP A 19 -13.51 3.12 -22.56
N TYR A 20 -13.45 4.22 -23.34
CA TYR A 20 -12.17 4.78 -23.81
C TYR A 20 -11.24 5.13 -22.65
N ARG A 21 -11.75 5.84 -21.62
CA ARG A 21 -10.95 6.19 -20.44
C ARG A 21 -10.49 4.97 -19.65
N GLU A 22 -11.34 3.95 -19.54
CA GLU A 22 -11.00 2.70 -18.87
C GLU A 22 -9.87 1.96 -19.59
N VAL A 23 -9.99 1.77 -20.91
CA VAL A 23 -8.98 1.11 -21.74
C VAL A 23 -7.67 1.91 -21.73
N MET A 24 -7.74 3.22 -21.94
CA MET A 24 -6.54 4.08 -21.91
C MET A 24 -5.87 4.13 -20.54
N GLY A 25 -6.62 3.93 -19.45
CA GLY A 25 -6.07 3.82 -18.10
C GLY A 25 -5.13 2.61 -17.90
N HIS A 26 -5.10 1.66 -18.83
CA HIS A 26 -4.18 0.53 -18.82
C HIS A 26 -2.80 0.84 -19.43
N TYR A 27 -2.60 2.02 -20.01
CA TYR A 27 -1.29 2.49 -20.44
C TYR A 27 -0.71 3.41 -19.35
N PRO A 28 0.21 2.93 -18.49
CA PRO A 28 0.72 3.70 -17.37
C PRO A 28 1.52 4.90 -17.88
N THR A 29 1.46 5.99 -17.13
CA THR A 29 2.23 7.20 -17.45
C THR A 29 3.04 7.65 -16.24
N GLY A 30 4.16 8.34 -16.50
CA GLY A 30 4.78 9.17 -15.47
C GLY A 30 3.90 10.37 -15.16
N VAL A 31 4.10 10.98 -13.99
CA VAL A 31 3.42 12.22 -13.60
C VAL A 31 4.43 13.36 -13.60
N VAL A 32 4.10 14.44 -14.31
CA VAL A 32 4.91 15.66 -14.32
C VAL A 32 4.06 16.88 -13.98
N VAL A 33 4.71 17.92 -13.44
CA VAL A 33 4.13 19.27 -13.35
C VAL A 33 4.82 20.15 -14.36
N VAL A 34 4.07 20.63 -15.35
CA VAL A 34 4.53 21.66 -16.28
C VAL A 34 4.29 23.00 -15.63
N THR A 35 5.34 23.79 -15.50
CA THR A 35 5.33 25.09 -14.82
C THR A 35 5.87 26.18 -15.72
N GLY A 36 5.43 27.41 -15.49
CA GLY A 36 5.88 28.61 -16.18
C GLY A 36 5.49 29.84 -15.37
N THR A 37 5.85 31.01 -15.88
CA THR A 37 5.52 32.30 -15.28
C THR A 37 4.56 33.02 -16.23
N ALA A 38 3.40 33.43 -15.73
CA ALA A 38 2.41 34.15 -16.51
C ALA A 38 2.79 35.63 -16.69
N ASP A 39 2.04 36.36 -17.53
CA ASP A 39 2.33 37.76 -17.88
C ASP A 39 2.28 38.73 -16.67
N ASP A 40 1.63 38.31 -15.58
CA ASP A 40 1.51 39.03 -14.31
C ASP A 40 2.60 38.64 -13.29
N ASP A 41 3.68 37.99 -13.74
CA ASP A 41 4.77 37.44 -12.94
C ASP A 41 4.32 36.36 -11.92
N GLU A 42 3.09 35.83 -12.04
CA GLU A 42 2.59 34.77 -11.17
C GLU A 42 3.14 33.38 -11.61
N PRO A 43 3.67 32.57 -10.68
CA PRO A 43 4.03 31.18 -10.98
C PRO A 43 2.76 30.36 -11.23
N ILE A 44 2.76 29.62 -12.33
CA ILE A 44 1.63 28.79 -12.74
C ILE A 44 2.08 27.39 -13.11
N GLY A 45 1.25 26.39 -12.81
CA GLY A 45 1.60 24.99 -13.08
C GLY A 45 0.40 24.08 -13.23
N MET A 46 0.55 23.06 -14.08
CA MET A 46 -0.44 22.02 -14.32
C MET A 46 0.18 20.63 -14.22
N VAL A 47 -0.54 19.70 -13.56
CA VAL A 47 -0.20 18.28 -13.55
C VAL A 47 -0.61 17.67 -14.89
N VAL A 48 0.29 16.94 -15.54
CA VAL A 48 -0.01 16.19 -16.76
C VAL A 48 0.58 14.79 -16.71
N GLY A 49 -0.20 13.82 -17.18
CA GLY A 49 0.27 12.46 -17.46
C GLY A 49 0.58 12.22 -18.94
N THR A 50 0.37 13.22 -19.80
CA THR A 50 0.51 13.11 -21.27
C THR A 50 1.90 13.50 -21.78
N PHE A 51 2.87 13.67 -20.88
CA PHE A 51 4.21 14.09 -21.24
C PHE A 51 4.97 13.00 -21.99
N VAL A 52 5.67 13.37 -23.08
CA VAL A 52 6.42 12.43 -23.91
C VAL A 52 7.64 13.10 -24.56
N SER A 53 8.70 12.32 -24.76
CA SER A 53 9.85 12.71 -25.59
C SER A 53 9.49 12.57 -27.07
N VAL A 54 9.82 13.57 -27.89
CA VAL A 54 9.43 13.63 -29.31
C VAL A 54 10.62 13.44 -30.24
N SER A 55 11.74 14.10 -29.98
CA SER A 55 12.91 14.09 -30.87
C SER A 55 14.19 14.24 -30.05
N LEU A 56 15.27 13.65 -30.56
CA LEU A 56 16.62 13.81 -30.01
C LEU A 56 17.37 14.98 -30.67
N ASP A 57 17.21 15.19 -31.98
CA ASP A 57 17.86 16.27 -32.74
C ASP A 57 16.89 16.94 -33.74
N PRO A 58 16.42 18.18 -33.47
CA PRO A 58 16.62 18.92 -32.22
C PRO A 58 15.93 18.21 -31.04
N PRO A 59 16.33 18.48 -29.78
CA PRO A 59 15.74 17.83 -28.62
C PRO A 59 14.35 18.41 -28.34
N LEU A 60 13.31 17.60 -28.57
CA LEU A 60 11.91 18.02 -28.45
C LEU A 60 11.14 17.17 -27.44
N VAL A 61 10.24 17.82 -26.71
CA VAL A 61 9.27 17.19 -25.80
C VAL A 61 7.87 17.72 -26.08
N SER A 62 6.84 16.99 -25.63
CA SER A 62 5.46 17.43 -25.76
C SER A 62 4.59 17.01 -24.58
N PHE A 63 3.52 17.76 -24.36
CA PHE A 63 2.42 17.41 -23.46
C PHE A 63 1.09 17.83 -24.10
N MET A 64 -0.01 17.20 -23.70
CA MET A 64 -1.33 17.43 -24.28
C MET A 64 -2.30 17.99 -23.24
N PRO A 65 -2.47 19.32 -23.14
CA PRO A 65 -3.46 19.95 -22.30
C PRO A 65 -4.83 20.00 -22.99
N THR A 66 -5.92 19.95 -22.21
CA THR A 66 -7.27 20.15 -22.74
C THR A 66 -7.43 21.58 -23.27
N LYS A 67 -8.23 21.76 -24.32
CA LYS A 67 -8.56 23.10 -24.85
C LYS A 67 -9.28 23.97 -23.82
N THR A 68 -9.97 23.36 -22.86
CA THR A 68 -10.72 23.99 -21.77
C THR A 68 -9.89 24.31 -20.53
N SER A 69 -8.59 23.97 -20.49
CA SER A 69 -7.74 24.22 -19.32
C SER A 69 -7.41 25.70 -19.16
N GLU A 70 -7.99 26.36 -18.15
CA GLU A 70 -7.67 27.75 -17.79
C GLU A 70 -6.18 27.92 -17.44
N THR A 71 -5.60 26.95 -16.73
CA THR A 71 -4.17 26.93 -16.41
C THR A 71 -3.31 26.92 -17.67
N PHE A 72 -3.70 26.15 -18.69
CA PHE A 72 -2.95 26.12 -19.94
C PHE A 72 -3.10 27.42 -20.74
N GLN A 73 -4.28 28.05 -20.75
CA GLN A 73 -4.46 29.32 -21.46
C GLN A 73 -3.52 30.40 -20.93
N ARG A 74 -3.29 30.44 -19.61
CA ARG A 74 -2.29 31.30 -18.97
C ARG A 74 -0.86 30.84 -19.26
N LEU A 75 -0.54 29.55 -19.11
CA LEU A 75 0.79 29.01 -19.45
C LEU A 75 1.18 29.25 -20.91
N ARG A 76 0.22 29.36 -21.83
CA ARG A 76 0.50 29.52 -23.26
C ARG A 76 1.23 30.83 -23.59
N THR A 77 1.17 31.83 -22.70
CA THR A 77 1.90 33.11 -22.88
C THR A 77 3.31 33.09 -22.29
N ALA A 78 3.63 32.11 -21.45
CA ALA A 78 4.94 32.01 -20.81
C ALA A 78 6.06 31.83 -21.84
N SER A 79 7.19 32.51 -21.61
CA SER A 79 8.36 32.46 -22.48
C SER A 79 9.16 31.16 -22.37
N ALA A 80 9.02 30.45 -21.25
CA ALA A 80 9.67 29.19 -20.96
C ALA A 80 8.84 28.30 -20.04
N TYR A 81 9.10 27.01 -20.09
CA TYR A 81 8.55 26.00 -19.21
C TYR A 81 9.65 25.25 -18.46
N CYS A 82 9.31 24.79 -17.25
CA CYS A 82 10.02 23.71 -16.58
C CYS A 82 9.05 22.53 -16.43
N VAL A 83 9.45 21.37 -16.94
CA VAL A 83 8.77 20.10 -16.70
C VAL A 83 9.43 19.42 -15.50
N ASN A 84 8.68 19.29 -14.42
CA ASN A 84 9.12 18.69 -13.17
C ASN A 84 8.63 17.24 -13.12
N VAL A 85 9.53 16.27 -13.29
CA VAL A 85 9.21 14.84 -13.21
C VAL A 85 9.07 14.45 -11.74
N LEU A 86 7.88 14.11 -11.27
CA LEU A 86 7.63 13.91 -9.84
C LEU A 86 8.20 12.59 -9.32
N ALA A 87 8.68 12.61 -8.08
CA ALA A 87 9.13 11.42 -7.36
C ALA A 87 7.94 10.73 -6.67
N PHE A 88 8.08 9.42 -6.40
CA PHE A 88 7.02 8.59 -5.80
C PHE A 88 6.50 9.14 -4.46
N ASP A 89 7.38 9.76 -3.68
CA ASP A 89 7.08 10.40 -2.39
C ASP A 89 6.35 11.77 -2.52
N GLN A 90 6.11 12.26 -3.74
CA GLN A 90 5.49 13.58 -3.99
C GLN A 90 3.99 13.50 -4.34
N VAL A 91 3.27 12.49 -3.84
CA VAL A 91 1.82 12.33 -4.08
C VAL A 91 1.03 13.54 -3.56
N GLU A 92 1.35 14.03 -2.36
CA GLU A 92 0.71 15.18 -1.73
C GLU A 92 0.94 16.45 -2.56
N LEU A 93 2.17 16.69 -3.00
CA LEU A 93 2.51 17.80 -3.90
C LEU A 93 1.72 17.69 -5.21
N CYS A 94 1.66 16.50 -5.81
CA CYS A 94 0.87 16.26 -7.02
C CYS A 94 -0.62 16.62 -6.79
N ARG A 95 -1.21 16.18 -5.68
CA ARG A 95 -2.61 16.50 -5.32
C ARG A 95 -2.84 18.00 -5.14
N THR A 96 -1.91 18.69 -4.48
CA THR A 96 -1.94 20.15 -4.32
C THR A 96 -1.91 20.84 -5.68
N MET A 97 -0.98 20.46 -6.55
CA MET A 97 -0.83 21.05 -7.88
C MET A 97 -2.03 20.74 -8.80
N ALA A 98 -2.66 19.57 -8.65
CA ALA A 98 -3.86 19.17 -9.39
C ALA A 98 -5.15 19.84 -8.89
N SER A 99 -5.17 20.38 -7.66
CA SER A 99 -6.37 20.99 -7.08
C SER A 99 -6.82 22.25 -7.82
N ARG A 100 -8.05 22.72 -7.58
CA ARG A 100 -8.55 24.02 -8.10
C ARG A 100 -8.31 25.19 -7.15
N LYS A 101 -7.56 24.99 -6.07
CA LYS A 101 -7.30 26.05 -5.08
C LYS A 101 -6.36 27.12 -5.67
N PRO A 102 -6.59 28.41 -5.39
CA PRO A 102 -5.60 29.46 -5.67
C PRO A 102 -4.38 29.30 -4.76
N GLY A 103 -3.27 29.98 -5.05
CA GLY A 103 -2.08 30.02 -4.18
C GLY A 103 -1.36 28.68 -4.03
N LYS A 104 -1.39 27.81 -5.05
CA LYS A 104 -0.76 26.47 -4.97
C LYS A 104 0.73 26.55 -4.63
N PHE A 105 1.41 27.52 -5.21
CA PHE A 105 2.84 27.79 -5.02
C PHE A 105 3.20 28.32 -3.63
N ASP A 106 2.22 28.72 -2.82
CA ASP A 106 2.45 29.11 -1.42
C ASP A 106 2.62 27.87 -0.51
N SER A 107 2.19 26.71 -0.98
CA SER A 107 2.16 25.45 -0.22
C SER A 107 3.16 24.41 -0.71
N VAL A 108 4.00 24.77 -1.68
CA VAL A 108 5.05 23.90 -2.23
C VAL A 108 6.36 24.65 -2.29
N ALA A 109 7.48 23.97 -2.04
CA ALA A 109 8.80 24.58 -2.15
C ALA A 109 9.24 24.63 -3.62
N TRP A 110 9.65 25.80 -4.10
CA TRP A 110 10.12 25.98 -5.47
C TRP A 110 11.17 27.10 -5.59
N SER A 111 11.88 27.13 -6.71
CA SER A 111 12.87 28.16 -7.06
C SER A 111 12.75 28.55 -8.53
N THR A 112 13.41 29.62 -8.96
CA THR A 112 13.37 30.07 -10.36
C THR A 112 14.46 29.39 -11.19
N SER A 113 14.08 28.82 -12.34
CA SER A 113 15.03 28.21 -13.28
C SER A 113 15.88 29.27 -13.99
N PRO A 114 16.99 28.88 -14.64
CA PRO A 114 17.76 29.78 -15.50
C PRO A 114 16.96 30.39 -16.66
N LEU A 115 15.82 29.79 -17.05
CA LEU A 115 14.91 30.31 -18.07
C LEU A 115 13.73 31.10 -17.48
N GLY A 116 13.68 31.30 -16.16
CA GLY A 116 12.63 32.08 -15.48
C GLY A 116 11.37 31.31 -15.12
N ALA A 117 11.32 29.98 -15.34
CA ALA A 117 10.19 29.15 -14.98
C ALA A 117 10.34 28.57 -13.55
N PRO A 118 9.25 28.34 -12.79
CA PRO A 118 9.33 27.70 -11.48
C PRO A 118 9.91 26.28 -11.55
N VAL A 119 10.73 25.90 -10.58
CA VAL A 119 11.33 24.57 -10.43
C VAL A 119 10.90 24.03 -9.09
N LEU A 120 10.16 22.93 -9.09
CA LEU A 120 9.67 22.32 -7.86
C LEU A 120 10.80 21.58 -7.17
N THR A 121 10.96 21.82 -5.87
CA THR A 121 11.99 21.13 -5.08
C THR A 121 11.73 19.63 -5.09
N ASP A 122 12.80 18.83 -5.02
CA ASP A 122 12.71 17.39 -4.83
C ASP A 122 12.05 16.58 -5.97
N ALA A 123 11.83 17.16 -7.15
CA ALA A 123 11.44 16.37 -8.33
C ALA A 123 12.60 15.47 -8.79
N VAL A 124 12.29 14.33 -9.44
CA VAL A 124 13.28 13.40 -10.03
C VAL A 124 14.19 14.10 -11.03
N ALA A 125 13.59 14.87 -11.93
CA ALA A 125 14.30 15.55 -12.99
C ALA A 125 13.58 16.85 -13.37
N HIS A 126 14.35 17.78 -13.91
CA HIS A 126 13.85 19.02 -14.49
C HIS A 126 14.23 19.07 -15.97
N ILE A 127 13.28 19.48 -16.79
CA ILE A 127 13.48 19.69 -18.22
C ILE A 127 13.04 21.11 -18.55
N HIS A 128 14.02 21.96 -18.83
CA HIS A 128 13.81 23.38 -19.16
C HIS A 128 13.63 23.51 -20.67
N CYS A 129 12.47 24.00 -21.08
CA CYS A 129 12.13 24.06 -22.50
C CYS A 129 11.45 25.38 -22.86
N VAL A 130 11.46 25.70 -24.15
CA VAL A 130 10.75 26.86 -24.71
C VAL A 130 9.62 26.39 -25.62
N PRO A 131 8.44 27.04 -25.61
CA PRO A 131 7.34 26.68 -26.50
C PRO A 131 7.73 26.93 -27.97
N ILE A 132 7.42 25.98 -28.84
CA ILE A 132 7.55 26.14 -30.30
C ILE A 132 6.19 26.46 -30.90
N ARG A 133 5.21 25.56 -30.70
CA ARG A 133 3.85 25.70 -31.22
C ARG A 133 2.89 24.74 -30.51
N SER A 134 1.60 25.07 -30.58
CA SER A 134 0.51 24.19 -30.15
C SER A 134 -0.30 23.77 -31.36
N VAL A 135 -0.46 22.46 -31.56
CA VAL A 135 -1.27 21.89 -32.65
C VAL A 135 -2.62 21.46 -32.11
N GLU A 136 -3.72 21.73 -32.81
CA GLU A 136 -5.03 21.23 -32.41
C GLU A 136 -5.16 19.73 -32.66
N ALA A 137 -5.61 18.99 -31.65
CA ALA A 137 -5.83 17.54 -31.71
C ALA A 137 -7.11 17.17 -30.94
N GLY A 138 -8.26 17.20 -31.64
CA GLY A 138 -9.56 16.94 -31.02
C GLY A 138 -9.91 17.98 -29.95
N ASP A 139 -10.16 17.52 -28.73
CA ASP A 139 -10.45 18.32 -27.54
C ASP A 139 -9.19 18.75 -26.76
N HIS A 140 -8.00 18.39 -27.24
CA HIS A 140 -6.70 18.76 -26.67
C HIS A 140 -5.86 19.60 -27.66
N TYR A 141 -4.81 20.22 -27.12
CA TYR A 141 -3.67 20.66 -27.90
C TYR A 141 -2.53 19.63 -27.80
N ILE A 142 -1.63 19.63 -28.78
CA ILE A 142 -0.30 19.04 -28.68
C ILE A 142 0.67 20.22 -28.56
N ALA A 143 1.14 20.50 -27.33
CA ALA A 143 2.11 21.56 -27.07
C ALA A 143 3.51 21.00 -27.33
N LEU A 144 4.21 21.52 -28.33
CA LEU A 144 5.56 21.09 -28.71
C LEU A 144 6.59 22.11 -28.19
N CYS A 145 7.63 21.62 -27.51
CA CYS A 145 8.64 22.46 -26.88
C CYS A 145 10.05 21.99 -27.23
N GLU A 146 10.97 22.93 -27.37
CA GLU A 146 12.41 22.66 -27.56
C GLU A 146 13.11 22.64 -26.20
N VAL A 147 13.84 21.57 -25.90
CA VAL A 147 14.62 21.49 -24.67
C VAL A 147 15.88 22.34 -24.79
N ARG A 148 16.15 23.15 -23.76
CA ARG A 148 17.32 24.02 -23.66
C ARG A 148 18.30 23.57 -22.60
N ALA A 149 17.80 22.97 -21.52
CA ALA A 149 18.59 22.36 -20.46
C ALA A 149 17.78 21.25 -19.78
N MET A 150 18.46 20.28 -19.18
CA MET A 150 17.83 19.25 -18.36
C MET A 150 18.82 18.67 -17.36
N GLU A 151 18.28 18.21 -16.24
CA GLU A 151 19.06 17.62 -15.16
C GLU A 151 18.27 16.53 -14.44
N VAL A 152 18.97 15.51 -13.97
CA VAL A 152 18.46 14.60 -12.94
C VAL A 152 18.79 15.23 -11.60
N ASN A 153 17.75 15.56 -10.83
CA ASN A 153 17.89 16.22 -9.54
C ASN A 153 18.02 15.19 -8.41
N ARG A 154 17.16 14.17 -8.37
CA ARG A 154 17.28 13.04 -7.43
C ARG A 154 17.08 11.68 -8.11
N PRO A 155 18.00 10.71 -7.93
CA PRO A 155 17.92 9.38 -8.54
C PRO A 155 17.01 8.44 -7.73
N VAL A 156 15.73 8.79 -7.57
CA VAL A 156 14.71 7.99 -6.88
C VAL A 156 13.64 7.48 -7.86
N THR A 157 12.73 6.62 -7.39
CA THR A 157 11.65 6.10 -8.23
C THR A 157 10.63 7.20 -8.57
N PRO A 158 10.14 7.26 -9.82
CA PRO A 158 9.17 8.27 -10.24
C PRO A 158 7.75 7.93 -9.77
N LEU A 159 6.93 8.98 -9.64
CA LEU A 159 5.49 8.85 -9.49
C LEU A 159 4.87 8.39 -10.82
N LEU A 160 4.07 7.34 -10.75
CA LEU A 160 3.30 6.78 -11.87
C LEU A 160 1.81 6.99 -11.66
N PHE A 161 1.07 7.10 -12.75
CA PHE A 161 -0.39 7.07 -12.78
C PHE A 161 -0.88 5.89 -13.62
N PHE A 162 -1.72 5.05 -13.04
CA PHE A 162 -2.22 3.83 -13.66
C PHE A 162 -3.62 3.50 -13.15
N GLN A 163 -4.56 3.24 -14.07
CA GLN A 163 -5.96 2.90 -13.74
C GLN A 163 -6.64 3.82 -12.70
N GLY A 164 -6.37 5.13 -12.76
CA GLY A 164 -6.97 6.12 -11.87
C GLY A 164 -6.29 6.27 -10.50
N GLY A 165 -5.19 5.56 -10.25
CA GLY A 165 -4.43 5.60 -9.00
C GLY A 165 -2.98 6.04 -9.19
N TYR A 166 -2.38 6.51 -8.10
CA TYR A 166 -0.94 6.77 -8.00
C TYR A 166 -0.19 5.49 -7.63
N GLY A 167 1.03 5.33 -8.15
CA GLY A 167 1.93 4.23 -7.84
C GLY A 167 3.39 4.61 -8.11
N GLY A 168 4.30 3.66 -7.96
CA GLY A 168 5.73 3.85 -8.21
C GLY A 168 6.29 2.79 -9.14
N PHE A 169 7.46 3.06 -9.73
CA PHE A 169 8.21 2.04 -10.47
C PHE A 169 8.92 1.10 -9.50
N SER A 170 8.76 -0.21 -9.70
CA SER A 170 9.53 -1.24 -9.00
C SER A 170 10.27 -2.10 -10.03
N PRO A 171 11.61 -2.11 -10.05
CA PRO A 171 12.35 -3.00 -10.93
C PRO A 171 12.14 -4.46 -10.51
N GLN A 172 11.99 -5.36 -11.48
CA GLN A 172 11.73 -6.80 -11.27
C GLN A 172 12.93 -7.58 -10.69
N THR A 173 13.89 -6.92 -10.05
CA THR A 173 15.10 -7.60 -9.56
C THR A 173 14.73 -8.62 -8.49
N MET A 174 14.97 -9.90 -8.80
CA MET A 174 14.75 -11.10 -7.97
C MET A 174 15.71 -11.21 -6.78
N SER A 175 15.88 -10.14 -6.04
CA SER A 175 16.22 -10.25 -4.64
C SER A 175 15.10 -9.52 -3.94
N ALA A 176 14.48 -10.13 -2.93
CA ALA A 176 13.88 -9.33 -1.87
C ALA A 176 14.89 -8.19 -1.62
N LYS A 177 14.41 -6.94 -1.48
CA LYS A 177 15.23 -5.92 -0.81
C LYS A 177 15.93 -6.67 0.31
N THR A 178 17.25 -6.59 0.41
CA THR A 178 17.94 -7.06 1.60
C THR A 178 17.50 -6.08 2.69
N ASP A 179 16.22 -6.14 3.05
CA ASP A 179 15.63 -5.46 4.16
C ASP A 179 16.38 -6.08 5.32
N VAL A 180 17.16 -5.26 5.99
CA VAL A 180 17.76 -5.61 7.27
C VAL A 180 16.66 -6.20 8.18
N ALA A 181 15.42 -5.70 8.04
CA ALA A 181 14.21 -6.25 8.65
C ALA A 181 13.93 -7.72 8.31
N LEU A 182 14.21 -8.22 7.10
CA LEU A 182 14.02 -9.62 6.74
C LEU A 182 15.03 -10.54 7.45
N ILE A 183 16.30 -10.11 7.51
CA ILE A 183 17.35 -10.86 8.21
C ILE A 183 17.06 -10.88 9.71
N ALA A 184 16.68 -9.73 10.28
CA ALA A 184 16.25 -9.63 11.68
C ALA A 184 15.00 -10.49 11.94
N ALA A 185 13.97 -10.41 11.10
CA ALA A 185 12.73 -11.19 11.25
C ALA A 185 12.97 -12.71 11.20
N VAL A 186 13.87 -13.19 10.33
CA VAL A 186 14.25 -14.60 10.29
C VAL A 186 14.97 -15.01 11.57
N ARG A 187 15.92 -14.21 12.07
CA ARG A 187 16.61 -14.48 13.35
C ARG A 187 15.65 -14.51 14.55
N LEU A 188 14.74 -13.53 14.62
CA LEU A 188 13.70 -13.49 15.65
C LEU A 188 12.80 -14.73 15.62
N SER A 189 12.48 -15.23 14.42
CA SER A 189 11.63 -16.40 14.25
C SER A 189 12.30 -17.72 14.64
N GLU A 190 13.64 -17.83 14.54
CA GLU A 190 14.38 -19.04 14.91
C GLU A 190 14.19 -19.39 16.39
N VAL A 191 14.08 -18.38 17.26
CA VAL A 191 13.83 -18.57 18.69
C VAL A 191 12.44 -19.18 18.97
N ALA A 192 11.46 -18.91 18.09
CA ALA A 192 10.10 -19.43 18.18
C ALA A 192 9.96 -20.85 17.62
N GLN A 193 10.90 -21.31 16.78
CA GLN A 193 10.84 -22.60 16.09
C GLN A 193 10.50 -23.79 17.02
N PRO A 194 11.17 -23.98 18.18
CA PRO A 194 10.86 -25.13 19.06
C PRO A 194 9.45 -25.04 19.67
N GLN A 195 8.91 -23.84 19.85
CA GLN A 195 7.57 -23.65 20.39
C GLN A 195 6.50 -23.94 19.35
N ILE A 196 6.65 -23.46 18.11
CA ILE A 196 5.67 -23.73 17.05
C ILE A 196 5.66 -25.22 16.69
N GLU A 197 6.81 -25.91 16.66
CA GLU A 197 6.87 -27.36 16.44
C GLU A 197 6.18 -28.18 17.54
N ARG A 198 6.28 -27.72 18.79
CA ARG A 198 5.59 -28.35 19.92
C ARG A 198 4.08 -28.17 19.79
N LEU A 199 3.63 -26.94 19.54
CA LEU A 199 2.20 -26.62 19.39
C LEU A 199 1.58 -27.37 18.20
N ALA A 200 2.23 -27.36 17.04
CA ALA A 200 1.77 -28.05 15.84
C ALA A 200 1.59 -29.56 16.09
N ARG A 201 2.57 -30.22 16.72
CA ARG A 201 2.48 -31.65 17.09
C ARG A 201 1.39 -31.91 18.12
N GLN A 202 1.32 -31.10 19.17
CA GLN A 202 0.38 -31.28 20.28
C GLN A 202 -1.07 -31.13 19.82
N PHE A 203 -1.36 -30.14 18.97
CA PHE A 203 -2.73 -29.81 18.55
C PHE A 203 -3.08 -30.30 17.15
N ARG A 204 -2.13 -30.96 16.47
CA ARG A 204 -2.27 -31.47 15.09
C ARG A 204 -2.75 -30.38 14.13
N CYS A 205 -2.11 -29.22 14.21
CA CYS A 205 -2.46 -28.01 13.49
C CYS A 205 -1.23 -27.43 12.79
N GLU A 206 -1.43 -26.36 12.04
CA GLU A 206 -0.35 -25.49 11.58
C GLU A 206 -0.06 -24.45 12.66
N ALA A 207 1.20 -24.27 13.03
CA ALA A 207 1.66 -23.22 13.91
C ALA A 207 2.71 -22.37 13.17
N SER A 208 2.52 -21.05 13.16
CA SER A 208 3.34 -20.12 12.37
C SER A 208 3.76 -18.89 13.17
N VAL A 209 4.81 -18.23 12.70
CA VAL A 209 5.32 -16.95 13.18
C VAL A 209 5.09 -15.91 12.10
N LEU A 210 4.45 -14.79 12.47
CA LEU A 210 4.30 -13.62 11.62
C LEU A 210 5.10 -12.46 12.19
N VAL A 211 5.74 -11.71 11.31
CA VAL A 211 6.53 -10.51 11.64
C VAL A 211 6.14 -9.39 10.69
N ALA A 212 6.11 -8.14 11.16
CA ALA A 212 5.89 -7.00 10.27
C ALA A 212 7.11 -6.75 9.40
N VAL A 213 6.90 -6.51 8.11
CA VAL A 213 7.94 -6.19 7.14
C VAL A 213 7.50 -4.94 6.39
N GLY A 214 8.21 -3.83 6.57
CA GLY A 214 7.74 -2.51 6.18
C GLY A 214 6.54 -2.04 7.02
N ASP A 215 5.82 -1.03 6.50
CA ASP A 215 4.60 -0.45 7.08
C ASP A 215 3.30 -1.11 6.55
N GLU A 216 3.41 -1.94 5.52
CA GLU A 216 2.26 -2.46 4.79
C GLU A 216 1.97 -3.95 4.99
N ASP A 217 2.97 -4.75 5.37
CA ASP A 217 2.91 -6.21 5.29
C ASP A 217 3.19 -6.90 6.64
N LEU A 218 2.48 -7.99 6.89
CA LEU A 218 2.93 -9.07 7.77
C LEU A 218 3.46 -10.21 6.91
N MET A 219 4.57 -10.81 7.32
CA MET A 219 5.18 -11.93 6.63
C MET A 219 5.25 -13.17 7.53
N THR A 220 4.88 -14.32 6.98
CA THR A 220 5.11 -15.63 7.61
C THR A 220 6.58 -15.99 7.49
N THR A 221 7.30 -16.03 8.61
CA THR A 221 8.77 -16.26 8.65
C THR A 221 9.13 -17.68 9.05
N ALA A 222 8.27 -18.37 9.80
CA ALA A 222 8.43 -19.76 10.17
C ALA A 222 7.07 -20.45 10.29
N SER A 223 7.01 -21.73 9.93
CA SER A 223 5.82 -22.58 10.07
C SER A 223 6.20 -24.00 10.47
N ALA A 224 5.35 -24.63 11.26
CA ALA A 224 5.43 -26.02 11.65
C ALA A 224 4.06 -26.69 11.49
N TYR A 225 4.07 -27.97 11.14
CA TYR A 225 2.88 -28.74 10.78
C TYR A 225 2.82 -30.02 11.63
N GLY A 226 1.62 -30.40 12.08
CA GLY A 226 1.42 -31.60 12.88
C GLY A 226 0.19 -32.40 12.47
N GLY A 227 0.26 -33.73 12.62
CA GLY A 227 -0.81 -34.62 12.17
C GLY A 227 -0.90 -34.67 10.65
N GLY A 228 -2.11 -34.47 10.10
CA GLY A 228 -2.40 -34.53 8.66
C GLY A 228 -2.44 -33.17 7.96
N THR A 229 -2.02 -32.09 8.63
CA THR A 229 -2.06 -30.74 8.05
C THR A 229 -1.14 -30.61 6.85
N GLN A 230 -1.60 -29.89 5.83
CA GLN A 230 -0.81 -29.59 4.64
C GLN A 230 -0.24 -28.18 4.71
N MET A 231 0.90 -27.97 4.05
CA MET A 231 1.45 -26.63 3.86
C MET A 231 0.49 -25.83 2.97
N ARG A 232 -0.21 -24.85 3.56
CA ARG A 232 -1.11 -23.93 2.86
C ARG A 232 -0.49 -22.56 2.65
N GLU A 233 0.27 -22.09 3.63
CA GLU A 233 0.98 -20.81 3.56
C GLU A 233 2.50 -21.00 3.49
N PRO A 234 3.17 -20.67 2.36
CA PRO A 234 4.62 -20.74 2.30
C PRO A 234 5.33 -19.73 3.20
N ILE A 235 6.49 -20.11 3.72
CA ILE A 235 7.44 -19.16 4.31
C ILE A 235 7.76 -18.10 3.25
N GLY A 236 7.73 -16.82 3.62
CA GLY A 236 7.82 -15.73 2.65
C GLY A 236 6.49 -15.12 2.25
N GLN A 237 5.37 -15.79 2.56
CA GLN A 237 4.05 -15.26 2.25
C GLN A 237 3.80 -13.94 2.97
N ARG A 238 3.38 -12.94 2.21
CA ARG A 238 3.02 -11.61 2.70
C ARG A 238 1.51 -11.46 2.73
N ILE A 239 0.99 -10.96 3.83
CA ILE A 239 -0.42 -10.60 4.02
C ILE A 239 -0.50 -9.11 4.38
N PRO A 240 -1.56 -8.41 3.98
CA PRO A 240 -1.64 -6.98 4.21
C PRO A 240 -1.87 -6.67 5.69
N LEU A 241 -1.15 -5.69 6.22
CA LEU A 241 -1.39 -5.09 7.53
C LEU A 241 -2.50 -4.04 7.41
N ILE A 242 -3.75 -4.50 7.29
CA ILE A 242 -4.96 -3.65 7.15
C ILE A 242 -6.14 -4.23 7.93
N PRO A 243 -7.06 -3.42 8.49
CA PRO A 243 -8.22 -3.94 9.23
C PRO A 243 -9.10 -4.90 8.40
N PRO A 244 -9.54 -6.05 8.96
CA PRO A 244 -9.28 -6.56 10.31
C PRO A 244 -7.94 -7.32 10.47
N ILE A 245 -7.18 -7.52 9.39
CA ILE A 245 -5.93 -8.29 9.37
C ILE A 245 -4.81 -7.56 10.13
N GLY A 246 -4.04 -8.33 10.89
CA GLY A 246 -2.91 -7.83 11.66
C GLY A 246 -3.27 -7.14 12.98
N GLU A 247 -4.54 -7.21 13.41
CA GLU A 247 -5.01 -6.63 14.68
C GLU A 247 -4.18 -7.10 15.90
N THR A 248 -3.74 -8.35 15.92
CA THR A 248 -2.91 -8.93 17.00
C THR A 248 -1.53 -8.27 17.10
N TYR A 249 -0.98 -7.80 15.98
CA TYR A 249 0.29 -7.08 15.97
C TYR A 249 0.07 -5.61 16.37
N VAL A 250 -0.90 -4.96 15.71
CA VAL A 250 -1.18 -3.51 15.86
C VAL A 250 -1.71 -3.16 17.25
N ALA A 251 -2.42 -4.07 17.92
CA ALA A 251 -2.96 -3.81 19.24
C ALA A 251 -1.87 -3.41 20.26
N TRP A 252 -0.62 -3.84 20.12
CA TRP A 252 0.47 -3.43 21.03
C TRP A 252 1.40 -2.37 20.44
N ALA A 253 1.10 -1.85 19.26
CA ALA A 253 1.91 -0.82 18.62
C ALA A 253 1.61 0.59 19.17
N GLY A 254 2.49 1.54 18.85
CA GLY A 254 2.30 2.96 19.17
C GLY A 254 1.12 3.59 18.41
N GLU A 255 0.68 4.76 18.87
CA GLU A 255 -0.50 5.47 18.35
C GLU A 255 -0.40 5.74 16.84
N ALA A 256 0.76 6.19 16.36
CA ALA A 256 1.03 6.38 14.94
C ALA A 256 0.76 5.11 14.10
N VAL A 257 1.25 3.94 14.52
CA VAL A 257 1.05 2.68 13.79
C VAL A 257 -0.44 2.30 13.75
N ILE A 258 -1.16 2.55 14.85
CA ILE A 258 -2.61 2.32 14.93
C ILE A 258 -3.35 3.25 13.97
N GLU A 259 -3.01 4.54 13.93
CA GLU A 259 -3.60 5.51 13.01
C GLU A 259 -3.34 5.13 11.54
N HIS A 260 -2.11 4.71 11.22
CA HIS A 260 -1.77 4.22 9.89
C HIS A 260 -2.65 3.04 9.46
N TRP A 261 -2.77 2.06 10.35
CA TRP A 261 -3.55 0.86 10.10
C TRP A 261 -5.03 1.18 9.93
N LEU A 262 -5.59 2.05 10.76
CA LEU A 262 -6.98 2.52 10.64
C LEU A 262 -7.23 3.31 9.36
N ALA A 263 -6.28 4.14 8.91
CA ALA A 263 -6.38 4.88 7.65
C ALA A 263 -6.47 3.96 6.41
N ARG A 264 -6.12 2.69 6.55
CA ARG A 264 -6.19 1.66 5.49
C ARG A 264 -7.49 0.85 5.53
N ALA A 265 -8.39 1.08 6.49
CA ALA A 265 -9.69 0.44 6.54
C ALA A 265 -10.50 0.75 5.26
N ALA A 266 -11.24 -0.22 4.75
CA ALA A 266 -12.08 -0.01 3.57
C ALA A 266 -13.27 0.92 3.85
N ASP A 267 -13.82 0.87 5.07
CA ASP A 267 -14.85 1.77 5.56
C ASP A 267 -14.23 2.81 6.51
N GLN A 268 -14.25 4.07 6.07
CA GLN A 268 -13.72 5.23 6.80
C GLN A 268 -14.78 5.93 7.67
N SER A 269 -15.95 5.33 7.86
CA SER A 269 -16.96 5.85 8.77
C SER A 269 -16.50 5.80 10.23
N GLU A 270 -16.90 6.80 11.01
CA GLU A 270 -16.58 6.89 12.44
C GLU A 270 -17.02 5.62 13.19
N LEU A 271 -18.14 5.01 12.78
CA LEU A 271 -18.65 3.77 13.35
C LEU A 271 -17.71 2.58 13.10
N ALA A 272 -17.21 2.42 11.87
CA ALA A 272 -16.31 1.34 11.51
C ALA A 272 -14.94 1.49 12.17
N LEU A 273 -14.37 2.70 12.15
CA LEU A 273 -13.10 3.00 12.82
C LEU A 273 -13.21 2.77 14.34
N SER A 274 -14.30 3.22 14.97
CA SER A 274 -14.57 2.97 16.40
C SER A 274 -14.71 1.49 16.72
N LYS A 275 -15.24 0.67 15.79
CA LYS A 275 -15.32 -0.79 15.94
C LYS A 275 -13.92 -1.40 16.01
N HIS A 276 -13.03 -1.02 15.09
CA HIS A 276 -11.64 -1.49 15.09
C HIS A 276 -10.87 -1.01 16.34
N GLN A 277 -11.06 0.22 16.79
CA GLN A 277 -10.44 0.72 18.03
C GLN A 277 -10.90 -0.06 19.27
N ARG A 278 -12.21 -0.29 19.43
CA ARG A 278 -12.75 -1.13 20.52
C ARG A 278 -12.20 -2.55 20.45
N ARG A 279 -12.04 -3.07 19.23
CA ARG A 279 -11.45 -4.38 19.00
C ARG A 279 -10.01 -4.44 19.48
N LEU A 280 -9.14 -3.50 19.08
CA LEU A 280 -7.75 -3.43 19.56
C LEU A 280 -7.68 -3.34 21.10
N ALA A 281 -8.55 -2.54 21.73
CA ALA A 281 -8.63 -2.46 23.19
C ALA A 281 -9.01 -3.81 23.84
N SER A 282 -9.98 -4.53 23.27
CA SER A 282 -10.36 -5.87 23.72
C SER A 282 -9.21 -6.87 23.58
N LEU A 283 -8.47 -6.81 22.47
CA LEU A 283 -7.31 -7.67 22.23
C LEU A 283 -6.22 -7.43 23.28
N ARG A 284 -5.91 -6.17 23.60
CA ARG A 284 -4.96 -5.82 24.67
C ARG A 284 -5.37 -6.40 26.02
N ALA A 285 -6.65 -6.30 26.37
CA ALA A 285 -7.15 -6.75 27.66
C ALA A 285 -7.06 -8.27 27.85
N GLN A 286 -7.26 -9.04 26.78
CA GLN A 286 -7.29 -10.51 26.85
C GLN A 286 -5.98 -11.19 26.41
N GLY A 287 -5.18 -10.55 25.56
CA GLY A 287 -3.87 -11.02 25.09
C GLY A 287 -3.87 -11.99 23.91
N TRP A 288 -4.97 -12.10 23.15
CA TRP A 288 -5.08 -13.02 22.01
C TRP A 288 -6.21 -12.60 21.06
N ALA A 289 -6.20 -13.11 19.82
CA ALA A 289 -7.26 -12.93 18.82
C ALA A 289 -7.66 -14.27 18.20
N MET A 290 -8.89 -14.36 17.68
CA MET A 290 -9.33 -15.50 16.87
C MET A 290 -10.16 -15.04 15.67
N ALA A 291 -10.13 -15.85 14.61
CA ALA A 291 -11.10 -15.82 13.53
C ALA A 291 -12.04 -17.02 13.67
N ARG A 292 -13.34 -16.78 13.84
CA ARG A 292 -14.36 -17.84 13.98
C ARG A 292 -15.06 -18.08 12.65
N VAL A 293 -14.88 -19.27 12.08
CA VAL A 293 -15.51 -19.70 10.83
C VAL A 293 -16.78 -20.44 11.20
N GLY A 294 -17.91 -19.75 11.32
CA GLY A 294 -19.18 -20.42 11.62
C GLY A 294 -19.59 -21.46 10.56
N PRO A 295 -20.67 -22.24 10.78
CA PRO A 295 -21.09 -23.32 9.87
C PRO A 295 -21.36 -22.88 8.42
N GLU A 296 -21.80 -21.63 8.23
CA GLU A 296 -22.06 -21.03 6.91
C GLU A 296 -20.87 -20.21 6.40
N GLY A 297 -19.81 -20.08 7.20
CA GLY A 297 -18.66 -19.23 6.95
C GLY A 297 -17.55 -19.87 6.13
N GLU A 298 -17.61 -21.18 5.85
CA GLU A 298 -16.54 -21.90 5.14
C GLU A 298 -16.22 -21.30 3.77
N VAL A 299 -17.27 -21.00 2.98
CA VAL A 299 -17.12 -20.41 1.64
C VAL A 299 -16.51 -19.01 1.72
N GLY A 300 -16.98 -18.19 2.67
CA GLY A 300 -16.46 -16.84 2.88
C GLY A 300 -15.01 -16.85 3.38
N TYR A 301 -14.65 -17.82 4.22
CA TYR A 301 -13.30 -17.93 4.74
C TYR A 301 -12.33 -18.46 3.67
N ALA A 302 -12.77 -19.40 2.83
CA ALA A 302 -12.00 -19.82 1.66
C ALA A 302 -11.73 -18.64 0.71
N ALA A 303 -12.75 -17.82 0.42
CA ALA A 303 -12.59 -16.61 -0.39
C ALA A 303 -11.60 -15.61 0.23
N LEU A 304 -11.60 -15.45 1.55
CA LEU A 304 -10.60 -14.64 2.26
C LEU A 304 -9.18 -15.20 2.05
N LEU A 305 -8.99 -16.51 2.23
CA LEU A 305 -7.67 -17.15 2.02
C LEU A 305 -7.18 -16.99 0.58
N ASP A 306 -8.06 -17.16 -0.41
CA ASP A 306 -7.74 -16.95 -1.83
C ASP A 306 -7.33 -15.50 -2.10
N ALA A 307 -8.02 -14.53 -1.50
CA ALA A 307 -7.69 -13.11 -1.63
C ALA A 307 -6.33 -12.76 -0.98
N LEU A 308 -6.01 -13.36 0.17
CA LEU A 308 -4.70 -13.21 0.82
C LEU A 308 -3.58 -13.88 0.02
N GLN A 309 -3.85 -15.02 -0.62
CA GLN A 309 -2.90 -15.67 -1.51
C GLN A 309 -2.64 -14.84 -2.77
N GLU A 310 -3.69 -14.26 -3.35
CA GLU A 310 -3.58 -13.34 -4.49
C GLU A 310 -2.76 -12.09 -4.13
N TYR A 311 -2.99 -11.52 -2.94
CA TYR A 311 -2.17 -10.42 -2.42
C TYR A 311 -0.69 -10.79 -2.37
N SER A 312 -0.38 -11.94 -1.78
CA SER A 312 0.99 -12.41 -1.64
C SER A 312 1.71 -12.65 -2.97
N ALA A 313 1.00 -12.81 -4.08
CA ALA A 313 1.61 -13.02 -5.40
C ALA A 313 2.31 -11.75 -5.94
N GLY A 314 2.12 -10.58 -5.32
CA GLY A 314 2.94 -9.38 -5.53
C GLY A 314 2.74 -8.62 -6.86
N ALA A 315 1.84 -9.08 -7.74
CA ALA A 315 1.62 -8.53 -9.08
C ALA A 315 0.21 -7.95 -9.28
N LEU A 316 -0.37 -7.32 -8.26
CA LEU A 316 -1.74 -6.81 -8.34
C LEU A 316 -1.81 -5.47 -9.07
N THR A 317 -2.71 -5.40 -10.06
CA THR A 317 -3.17 -4.10 -10.57
C THR A 317 -3.97 -3.37 -9.48
N PRO A 318 -4.09 -2.03 -9.51
CA PRO A 318 -4.90 -1.30 -8.54
C PRO A 318 -6.35 -1.77 -8.48
N ALA A 319 -6.93 -2.20 -9.61
CA ALA A 319 -8.27 -2.79 -9.64
C ALA A 319 -8.35 -4.11 -8.86
N ARG A 320 -7.38 -5.02 -9.06
CA ARG A 320 -7.31 -6.28 -8.30
C ARG A 320 -7.00 -6.03 -6.83
N ALA A 321 -6.11 -5.09 -6.50
CA ALA A 321 -5.83 -4.69 -5.13
C ALA A 321 -7.10 -4.17 -4.41
N ARG A 322 -7.94 -3.36 -5.08
CA ARG A 322 -9.25 -2.94 -4.55
C ARG A 322 -10.20 -4.12 -4.34
N ALA A 323 -10.24 -5.07 -5.29
CA ALA A 323 -11.09 -6.26 -5.16
C ALA A 323 -10.66 -7.14 -3.97
N VAL A 324 -9.36 -7.39 -3.81
CA VAL A 324 -8.79 -8.10 -2.66
C VAL A 324 -9.16 -7.38 -1.35
N ARG A 325 -8.99 -6.05 -1.30
CA ARG A 325 -9.37 -5.25 -0.12
C ARG A 325 -10.86 -5.33 0.20
N ALA A 326 -11.73 -5.38 -0.81
CA ALA A 326 -13.17 -5.53 -0.62
C ALA A 326 -13.52 -6.86 0.04
N VAL A 327 -12.93 -7.97 -0.44
CA VAL A 327 -13.11 -9.31 0.18
C VAL A 327 -12.62 -9.30 1.63
N ILE A 328 -11.48 -8.68 1.91
CA ILE A 328 -10.95 -8.55 3.28
C ILE A 328 -11.93 -7.77 4.18
N ALA A 329 -12.48 -6.66 3.71
CA ALA A 329 -13.44 -5.87 4.47
C ALA A 329 -14.74 -6.64 4.78
N GLU A 330 -15.26 -7.36 3.78
CA GLU A 330 -16.44 -8.23 3.92
C GLU A 330 -16.20 -9.39 4.88
N SER A 331 -14.94 -9.80 5.09
CA SER A 331 -14.57 -10.87 6.02
C SER A 331 -14.48 -10.44 7.50
N SER A 332 -14.70 -9.16 7.82
CA SER A 332 -14.54 -8.61 9.18
C SER A 332 -15.34 -9.33 10.27
N TYR A 333 -16.50 -9.90 9.93
CA TYR A 333 -17.35 -10.62 10.89
C TYR A 333 -16.69 -11.86 11.49
N PHE A 334 -15.69 -12.46 10.83
CA PHE A 334 -14.92 -13.56 11.40
C PHE A 334 -14.14 -13.14 12.66
N TYR A 335 -13.85 -11.85 12.82
CA TYR A 335 -13.01 -11.28 13.88
C TYR A 335 -13.83 -10.52 14.94
N ASP A 336 -15.16 -10.52 14.87
CA ASP A 336 -16.01 -9.61 15.65
C ASP A 336 -16.00 -9.86 17.17
N SER A 337 -15.71 -11.09 17.61
CA SER A 337 -15.72 -11.42 19.03
C SER A 337 -14.67 -12.46 19.38
N THR A 338 -14.17 -12.34 20.60
CA THR A 338 -13.29 -13.31 21.27
C THR A 338 -13.94 -13.93 22.50
N GLN A 339 -15.23 -13.64 22.73
CA GLN A 339 -15.98 -14.25 23.82
C GLN A 339 -16.30 -15.71 23.50
N LEU A 340 -16.04 -16.57 24.49
CA LEU A 340 -16.31 -17.99 24.43
C LEU A 340 -17.50 -18.35 25.33
N ASP A 341 -18.45 -19.09 24.78
CA ASP A 341 -19.67 -19.60 25.39
C ASP A 341 -19.55 -21.13 25.48
N ASP A 342 -19.68 -21.66 26.70
CA ASP A 342 -19.56 -23.09 26.97
C ASP A 342 -20.71 -23.93 26.36
N ALA A 343 -21.80 -23.29 25.93
CA ALA A 343 -22.94 -23.95 25.29
C ALA A 343 -22.77 -24.19 23.78
N VAL A 344 -21.72 -23.67 23.16
CA VAL A 344 -21.56 -23.66 21.70
C VAL A 344 -20.24 -24.31 21.28
N THR A 345 -20.21 -24.91 20.09
CA THR A 345 -19.00 -25.40 19.45
C THR A 345 -18.36 -24.36 18.52
N TYR A 346 -17.06 -24.53 18.28
CA TYR A 346 -16.23 -23.59 17.56
C TYR A 346 -15.49 -24.26 16.42
N ASP A 347 -15.55 -23.59 15.29
CA ASP A 347 -14.73 -23.81 14.12
C ASP A 347 -13.88 -22.55 13.97
N LEU A 348 -12.56 -22.69 14.11
CA LEU A 348 -11.64 -21.56 14.10
C LEU A 348 -10.85 -21.54 12.80
N GLY A 349 -10.88 -20.41 12.13
CA GLY A 349 -10.02 -20.12 11.00
C GLY A 349 -8.59 -19.87 11.44
N SER A 350 -8.42 -19.13 12.54
CA SER A 350 -7.12 -18.85 13.15
C SER A 350 -7.24 -18.54 14.64
N LEU A 351 -6.14 -18.76 15.37
CA LEU A 351 -5.93 -18.29 16.74
C LEU A 351 -4.55 -17.63 16.82
N SER A 352 -4.42 -16.44 17.39
CA SER A 352 -3.12 -15.74 17.43
C SER A 352 -2.86 -15.02 18.75
N VAL A 353 -1.58 -14.91 19.12
CA VAL A 353 -1.08 -14.26 20.34
C VAL A 353 0.17 -13.45 19.99
N PRO A 354 0.30 -12.20 20.47
CA PRO A 354 1.52 -11.42 20.30
C PRO A 354 2.64 -11.92 21.23
N VAL A 355 3.88 -11.79 20.78
CA VAL A 355 5.06 -11.84 21.64
C VAL A 355 5.41 -10.43 22.03
N VAL A 356 5.05 -10.08 23.27
CA VAL A 356 5.18 -8.73 23.81
C VAL A 356 6.58 -8.52 24.38
N ASN A 357 7.21 -7.43 23.96
CA ASN A 357 8.52 -6.98 24.37
C ASN A 357 8.46 -6.22 25.70
N PRO A 358 9.61 -5.98 26.36
CA PRO A 358 9.66 -5.22 27.62
C PRO A 358 9.11 -3.79 27.53
N ASP A 359 9.21 -3.16 26.37
CA ASP A 359 8.67 -1.81 26.11
C ASP A 359 7.15 -1.82 25.87
N GLY A 360 6.51 -2.99 25.90
CA GLY A 360 5.07 -3.17 25.68
C GLY A 360 4.67 -3.35 24.22
N SER A 361 5.61 -3.23 23.26
CA SER A 361 5.36 -3.47 21.84
C SER A 361 5.28 -4.96 21.50
N ALA A 362 4.68 -5.33 20.37
CA ALA A 362 4.76 -6.69 19.83
C ALA A 362 5.88 -6.77 18.78
N SER A 363 6.81 -7.73 18.92
CA SER A 363 7.85 -7.97 17.89
C SER A 363 7.43 -9.02 16.86
N LEU A 364 6.59 -9.97 17.27
CA LEU A 364 6.13 -11.06 16.42
C LEU A 364 4.80 -11.62 16.93
N VAL A 365 4.08 -12.34 16.08
CA VAL A 365 2.80 -12.98 16.39
C VAL A 365 2.93 -14.48 16.17
N LEU A 366 2.54 -15.26 17.18
CA LEU A 366 2.35 -16.71 17.03
C LEU A 366 0.92 -16.97 16.59
N ARG A 367 0.72 -17.79 15.56
CA ARG A 367 -0.61 -18.11 15.03
C ARG A 367 -0.79 -19.61 14.81
N LEU A 368 -1.94 -20.13 15.22
CA LEU A 368 -2.42 -21.46 14.90
C LEU A 368 -3.49 -21.40 13.80
N MET A 369 -3.38 -22.30 12.83
CA MET A 369 -4.28 -22.47 11.69
C MET A 369 -4.59 -23.96 11.51
N GLN A 370 -5.61 -24.30 10.72
CA GLN A 370 -6.00 -25.71 10.46
C GLN A 370 -6.27 -26.49 11.77
N LEU A 371 -6.90 -25.81 12.74
CA LEU A 371 -7.26 -26.41 14.02
C LEU A 371 -8.42 -27.42 13.84
N PRO A 372 -8.55 -28.40 14.74
CA PRO A 372 -9.72 -29.29 14.77
C PRO A 372 -11.04 -28.50 14.79
N THR A 373 -12.04 -29.01 14.09
CA THR A 373 -13.40 -28.44 13.99
C THR A 373 -14.35 -29.03 15.04
N GLY A 374 -15.43 -28.32 15.34
CA GLY A 374 -16.49 -28.74 16.26
C GLY A 374 -16.07 -28.75 17.73
N VAL A 375 -15.07 -27.95 18.11
CA VAL A 375 -14.47 -28.00 19.45
C VAL A 375 -15.23 -27.17 20.49
N SER A 376 -15.08 -27.54 21.75
CA SER A 376 -15.67 -26.82 22.89
C SER A 376 -14.93 -25.52 23.23
N ALA A 377 -15.59 -24.60 23.93
CA ALA A 377 -14.94 -23.41 24.50
C ALA A 377 -13.75 -23.76 25.41
N SER A 378 -13.83 -24.88 26.15
CA SER A 378 -12.75 -25.37 27.02
C SER A 378 -11.49 -25.72 26.22
N GLU A 379 -11.66 -26.39 25.07
CA GLU A 379 -10.54 -26.72 24.17
C GLU A 379 -9.90 -25.46 23.59
N VAL A 380 -10.71 -24.48 23.16
CA VAL A 380 -10.21 -23.20 22.66
C VAL A 380 -9.40 -22.47 23.75
N ARG A 381 -9.89 -22.42 24.99
CA ARG A 381 -9.13 -21.83 26.12
C ARG A 381 -7.80 -22.56 26.35
N GLY A 382 -7.79 -23.89 26.24
CA GLY A 382 -6.56 -24.68 26.35
C GLY A 382 -5.53 -24.36 25.25
N TRP A 383 -5.98 -24.12 24.02
CA TRP A 383 -5.11 -23.66 22.94
C TRP A 383 -4.58 -22.25 23.18
N VAL A 384 -5.43 -21.32 23.62
CA VAL A 384 -5.04 -19.95 23.99
C VAL A 384 -3.96 -19.98 25.07
N GLU A 385 -4.17 -20.73 26.14
CA GLU A 385 -3.21 -20.82 27.25
C GLU A 385 -1.86 -21.39 26.78
N ALA A 386 -1.88 -22.46 25.99
CA ALA A 386 -0.66 -23.05 25.46
C ALA A 386 0.10 -22.10 24.50
N LEU A 387 -0.64 -21.33 23.68
CA LEU A 387 -0.08 -20.36 22.75
C LEU A 387 0.51 -19.15 23.50
N ARG A 388 -0.14 -18.69 24.59
CA ARG A 388 0.40 -17.65 25.48
C ARG A 388 1.66 -18.10 26.20
N ASN A 389 1.68 -19.31 26.76
CA ASN A 389 2.87 -19.88 27.40
C ASN A 389 4.04 -20.01 26.41
N ALA A 390 3.75 -20.35 25.15
CA ALA A 390 4.74 -20.34 24.08
C ALA A 390 5.26 -18.92 23.82
N ALA A 391 4.36 -17.93 23.67
CA ALA A 391 4.72 -16.54 23.45
C ALA A 391 5.61 -15.97 24.57
N ASP A 392 5.27 -16.22 25.83
CA ASP A 392 6.06 -15.81 26.99
C ASP A 392 7.45 -16.45 27.01
N THR A 393 7.54 -17.71 26.59
CA THR A 393 8.82 -18.43 26.46
C THR A 393 9.69 -17.82 25.36
N VAL A 394 9.10 -17.48 24.21
CA VAL A 394 9.80 -16.81 23.11
C VAL A 394 10.27 -15.43 23.56
N ALA A 395 9.40 -14.62 24.16
CA ALA A 395 9.73 -13.29 24.66
C ALA A 395 10.92 -13.34 25.63
N ARG A 396 10.94 -14.32 26.53
CA ARG A 396 12.05 -14.51 27.48
C ARG A 396 13.34 -14.91 26.77
N LYS A 397 13.29 -15.84 25.82
CA LYS A 397 14.48 -16.27 25.08
C LYS A 397 15.06 -15.17 24.19
N LEU A 398 14.23 -14.37 23.53
CA LEU A 398 14.69 -13.23 22.74
C LEU A 398 15.54 -12.28 23.60
N ARG A 399 15.12 -12.02 24.84
CA ARG A 399 15.90 -11.21 25.79
C ARG A 399 17.23 -11.86 26.21
N GLU A 400 17.25 -13.18 26.36
CA GLU A 400 18.41 -13.93 26.86
C GLU A 400 19.44 -14.22 25.75
N GLN A 401 19.00 -14.48 24.52
CA GLN A 401 19.81 -15.10 23.46
C GLN A 401 20.03 -14.21 22.23
N ASP A 402 19.12 -13.30 21.89
CA ASP A 402 19.22 -12.45 20.70
C ASP A 402 18.78 -11.01 20.97
N ARG A 403 19.30 -10.46 22.08
CA ARG A 403 18.99 -9.08 22.50
C ARG A 403 19.39 -8.05 21.44
N ALA A 404 20.53 -8.27 20.76
CA ALA A 404 21.00 -7.36 19.72
C ALA A 404 20.10 -7.36 18.48
N GLY A 405 19.66 -8.53 18.00
CA GLY A 405 18.71 -8.61 16.88
C GLY A 405 17.34 -8.05 17.24
N LEU A 406 16.88 -8.25 18.48
CA LEU A 406 15.66 -7.63 19.00
C LEU A 406 15.78 -6.10 19.05
N ASP A 407 16.87 -5.56 19.59
CA ASP A 407 17.09 -4.12 19.68
C ASP A 407 17.19 -3.49 18.28
N GLU A 408 17.86 -4.15 17.33
CA GLU A 408 17.94 -3.72 15.92
C GLU A 408 16.56 -3.68 15.25
N TYR A 409 15.74 -4.73 15.43
CA TYR A 409 14.37 -4.77 14.91
C TYR A 409 13.49 -3.69 15.53
N LEU A 410 13.56 -3.47 16.84
CA LEU A 410 12.76 -2.45 17.53
C LEU A 410 13.15 -1.03 17.12
N GLN A 411 14.45 -0.77 16.96
CA GLN A 411 14.94 0.50 16.44
C GLN A 411 14.44 0.74 15.01
N TRP A 412 14.53 -0.26 14.14
CA TRP A 412 13.96 -0.19 12.80
C TRP A 412 12.45 0.06 12.84
N PHE A 413 11.71 -0.69 13.66
CA PHE A 413 10.25 -0.57 13.78
C PHE A 413 9.82 0.85 14.21
N GLN A 414 10.60 1.47 15.10
CA GLN A 414 10.37 2.85 15.54
C GLN A 414 10.83 3.91 14.53
N ALA A 415 11.88 3.64 13.74
CA ALA A 415 12.50 4.61 12.84
C ALA A 415 11.98 4.57 11.39
N GLU A 416 11.58 3.40 10.89
CA GLU A 416 11.24 3.17 9.48
C GLU A 416 9.77 2.84 9.22
N ILE A 417 8.91 2.74 10.26
CA ILE A 417 7.47 2.98 10.03
C ILE A 417 7.30 4.49 9.96
N PRO A 418 7.11 5.07 8.76
CA PRO A 418 7.24 6.49 8.58
C PRO A 418 5.94 7.17 9.01
N ILE A 419 5.79 7.39 10.31
CA ILE A 419 4.92 8.44 10.82
C ILE A 419 5.70 9.27 11.82
N GLY A 420 6.32 10.33 11.30
CA GLY A 420 6.25 11.65 11.92
C GLY A 420 6.71 11.81 13.36
N LEU A 421 7.59 10.96 13.91
CA LEU A 421 8.23 11.25 15.19
C LEU A 421 9.55 12.00 14.96
N ARG A 422 9.43 13.28 14.59
CA ARG A 422 10.31 14.29 15.19
C ARG A 422 9.56 14.89 16.35
N ASP A 423 10.02 14.54 17.54
CA ASP A 423 9.67 15.22 18.77
C ASP A 423 10.26 16.65 18.69
N ASP A 424 9.43 17.65 18.38
CA ASP A 424 9.80 19.07 18.37
C ASP A 424 9.99 19.64 19.81
N SER A 425 10.38 18.79 20.76
CA SER A 425 10.67 19.20 22.14
C SER A 425 12.14 19.12 22.53
N VAL A 426 13.09 19.04 21.57
CA VAL A 426 14.50 19.40 21.80
C VAL A 426 15.17 19.91 20.51
N LEU A 427 15.05 21.22 20.23
CA LEU A 427 16.11 22.17 19.85
C LEU A 427 15.51 23.48 19.30
#